data_AF-A0A9J6FCR0-F1
#
_entry.id   AF-A0A9J6FCR0-F1
#
_cell.length_a   1.000
_cell.length_b   1.000
_cell.length_c   1.000
_cell.angle_alpha   90.00
_cell.angle_beta   90.00
_cell.angle_gamma   90.00
#
_symmetry.space_group_name_H-M   'P 1'
#
loop_
_entity.id
_entity.type
_entity.pdbx_description
1 polymer ?
#
loop_
_entity_poly.entity_id
_entity_poly.type
_entity_poly.pdbx_seq_one_letter_code
_entity_poly.pdbx_strand_id
1 'polypeptide(L)'
;MADEVTEPYSNHGFLALCLRFVDCSDDIGEARFDVAELQRTTGASIAEAVVDSLSMHQLDVTSVRGQSYDGASSMSSARAGTQRCIREKSF
;
A
#
# COMPACT_ATOMS: atom_id res chain seq x y z
N MET A 1 4.67 -4.14 2.64
CA MET A 1 3.57 -5.03 2.24
C MET A 1 2.26 -4.31 2.46
N ALA A 2 1.24 -4.63 1.67
CA ALA A 2 -0.09 -4.06 1.78
C ALA A 2 -1.12 -5.17 1.55
N ASP A 3 -2.16 -5.20 2.37
CA ASP A 3 -3.24 -6.17 2.27
C ASP A 3 -4.59 -5.46 2.44
N GLU A 4 -5.46 -5.54 1.42
CA GLU A 4 -6.79 -4.98 1.48
C GLU A 4 -7.86 -6.00 1.84
N VAL A 5 -8.85 -5.56 2.62
CA VAL A 5 -10.06 -6.32 2.90
C VAL A 5 -11.26 -5.47 2.53
N THR A 6 -12.23 -6.05 1.82
CA THR A 6 -13.50 -5.38 1.50
C THR A 6 -14.57 -5.81 2.49
N GLU A 7 -15.27 -4.84 3.08
CA GLU A 7 -16.43 -5.11 3.90
C GLU A 7 -17.65 -5.44 2.99
N PRO A 8 -18.29 -6.61 3.18
CA PRO A 8 -19.26 -7.13 2.22
C PRO A 8 -20.56 -6.32 2.11
N TYR A 9 -20.83 -5.40 3.04
CA TYR A 9 -22.12 -4.70 3.14
C TYR A 9 -22.05 -3.20 2.84
N SER A 10 -20.87 -2.58 2.86
CA SER A 10 -20.72 -1.12 2.73
C SER A 10 -19.95 -0.68 1.47
N ASN A 11 -19.34 -1.61 0.74
CA ASN A 11 -18.33 -1.35 -0.30
C ASN A 11 -17.07 -0.61 0.20
N HIS A 12 -16.97 -0.36 1.51
CA HIS A 12 -15.76 0.15 2.13
C HIS A 12 -14.77 -1.00 2.32
N GLY A 13 -13.53 -0.67 2.63
CA GLY A 13 -12.51 -1.63 2.95
C GLY A 13 -11.49 -1.08 3.93
N PHE A 14 -10.56 -1.93 4.32
CA PHE A 14 -9.41 -1.54 5.12
C PHE A 14 -8.14 -1.98 4.41
N LEU A 15 -7.07 -1.22 4.59
CA LEU A 15 -5.75 -1.50 4.06
C LEU A 15 -4.75 -1.57 5.22
N ALA A 16 -4.20 -2.75 5.47
CA ALA A 16 -3.10 -2.90 6.41
C ALA A 16 -1.76 -2.64 5.71
N LEU A 17 -0.91 -1.81 6.30
CA LEU A 17 0.39 -1.44 5.75
C LEU A 17 1.54 -1.87 6.67
N CYS A 18 2.52 -2.57 6.08
CA CYS A 18 3.73 -3.02 6.76
C CYS A 18 4.98 -2.51 6.03
N LEU A 19 5.98 -2.04 6.78
CA LEU A 19 7.31 -1.75 6.26
C LEU A 19 8.20 -2.97 6.45
N ARG A 20 9.03 -3.23 5.45
CA ARG A 20 10.17 -4.13 5.57
C ARG A 20 11.42 -3.29 5.40
N PHE A 21 12.31 -3.32 6.38
CA PHE A 21 13.52 -2.50 6.43
C PHE A 21 14.71 -3.33 6.89
N VAL A 22 15.90 -2.82 6.64
CA VAL A 22 17.15 -3.35 7.21
C VAL A 22 17.53 -2.42 8.35
N ASP A 23 17.74 -2.96 9.55
CA ASP A 23 18.12 -2.17 10.71
C ASP A 23 19.64 -1.95 10.79
N CYS A 24 20.09 -1.25 11.84
CA CYS A 24 21.50 -0.93 12.04
C CYS A 24 22.38 -2.15 12.34
N SER A 25 21.79 -3.31 12.61
CA SER A 25 22.47 -4.59 12.85
C SER A 25 22.55 -5.43 11.57
N ASP A 26 22.18 -4.87 10.42
CA ASP A 26 21.99 -5.57 9.14
C ASP A 26 20.89 -6.65 9.17
N ASP A 27 19.98 -6.58 10.14
CA ASP A 27 18.87 -7.52 10.26
C ASP A 27 17.63 -7.03 9.49
N ILE A 28 16.92 -7.96 8.87
CA ILE A 28 15.66 -7.65 8.17
C ILE A 28 14.52 -7.60 9.19
N GLY A 29 13.97 -6.41 9.40
CA GLY A 29 12.77 -6.18 10.20
C GLY A 29 11.52 -6.06 9.35
N GLU A 30 10.38 -6.44 9.92
CA GLU A 30 9.05 -6.15 9.38
C GLU A 30 8.13 -5.64 10.48
N ALA A 31 7.43 -4.53 10.22
CA ALA A 31 6.51 -3.93 11.18
C ALA A 31 5.28 -3.36 10.49
N ARG A 32 4.10 -3.68 11.02
CA ARG A 32 2.86 -2.96 10.70
C ARG A 32 2.96 -1.55 11.25
N PHE A 33 2.77 -0.55 10.40
CA PHE A 33 2.88 0.85 10.80
C PHE A 33 1.57 1.61 10.65
N ASP A 34 0.64 1.15 9.81
CA ASP A 34 -0.66 1.81 9.65
C ASP A 34 -1.79 0.85 9.21
N VAL A 35 -3.04 1.29 9.44
CA VAL A 35 -4.27 0.70 8.89
C VAL A 35 -5.16 1.84 8.40
N ALA A 36 -5.35 1.92 7.08
CA ALA A 36 -6.16 2.96 6.45
C ALA A 36 -7.55 2.46 6.09
N GLU A 37 -8.58 3.28 6.30
CA GLU A 37 -9.92 3.02 5.78
C GLU A 37 -9.98 3.41 4.30
N LEU A 38 -10.57 2.54 3.49
CA LEU A 38 -10.78 2.74 2.07
C LEU A 38 -12.27 2.91 1.79
N GLN A 39 -12.64 3.96 1.08
CA GLN A 39 -14.01 4.11 0.58
C GLN A 39 -14.34 3.08 -0.51
N ARG A 40 -13.33 2.62 -1.27
CA ARG A 40 -13.43 1.56 -2.28
C ARG A 40 -12.10 0.82 -2.44
N THR A 41 -12.13 -0.49 -2.72
CA THR A 41 -10.95 -1.32 -3.01
C THR A 41 -10.52 -1.28 -4.48
N THR A 42 -10.37 -0.07 -5.04
CA THR A 42 -9.80 0.12 -6.38
C THR A 42 -8.30 0.38 -6.29
N GLY A 43 -7.53 0.05 -7.34
CA GLY A 43 -6.09 0.28 -7.32
C GLY A 43 -5.70 1.74 -7.12
N ALA A 44 -6.49 2.69 -7.64
CA ALA A 44 -6.29 4.11 -7.40
C ALA A 44 -6.50 4.50 -5.92
N SER A 45 -7.60 4.04 -5.31
CA SER A 45 -7.91 4.35 -3.90
C SER A 45 -6.90 3.71 -2.95
N ILE A 46 -6.45 2.49 -3.24
CA ILE A 46 -5.41 1.82 -2.45
C ILE A 46 -4.08 2.60 -2.59
N ALA A 47 -3.71 3.00 -3.81
CA ALA A 47 -2.47 3.75 -4.04
C ALA A 47 -2.48 5.13 -3.35
N GLU A 48 -3.61 5.82 -3.34
CA GLU A 48 -3.78 7.08 -2.62
C GLU A 48 -3.61 6.89 -1.11
N ALA A 49 -4.31 5.90 -0.52
CA ALA A 49 -4.18 5.59 0.89
C ALA A 49 -2.74 5.19 1.30
N VAL A 50 -2.01 4.48 0.44
CA VAL A 50 -0.57 4.20 0.65
C VAL A 50 0.23 5.50 0.72
N VAL A 51 0.04 6.41 -0.23
CA VAL A 51 0.81 7.68 -0.28
C VAL A 51 0.46 8.59 0.89
N ASP A 52 -0.81 8.67 1.26
CA ASP A 52 -1.27 9.46 2.41
C ASP A 52 -0.68 8.89 3.70
N SER A 53 -0.75 7.57 3.89
CA SER A 53 -0.14 6.88 5.04
C SER A 53 1.36 7.15 5.15
N LEU A 54 2.10 6.98 4.04
CA LEU A 54 3.53 7.28 4.02
C LEU A 54 3.80 8.75 4.38
N SER A 55 3.03 9.67 3.81
CA SER A 55 3.17 11.12 4.07
C SER A 55 2.89 11.47 5.54
N MET A 56 1.85 10.88 6.15
CA MET A 56 1.54 11.05 7.58
C MET A 56 2.69 10.61 8.48
N HIS A 57 3.39 9.54 8.09
CA HIS A 57 4.55 9.02 8.80
C HIS A 57 5.90 9.64 8.35
N GLN A 58 5.88 10.71 7.55
CA GLN A 58 7.07 11.40 7.01
C GLN A 58 8.00 10.48 6.20
N LEU A 59 7.43 9.48 5.54
CA LEU A 59 8.12 8.59 4.63
C LEU A 59 7.90 9.06 3.20
N ASP A 60 8.98 9.27 2.46
CA ASP A 60 8.90 9.66 1.06
C ASP A 60 8.57 8.45 0.18
N VAL A 61 7.52 8.57 -0.65
CA VAL A 61 7.11 7.55 -1.63
C VAL A 61 8.22 7.21 -2.64
N THR A 62 9.15 8.12 -2.90
CA THR A 62 10.32 7.88 -3.76
C THR A 62 11.34 6.93 -3.10
N SER A 63 11.32 6.86 -1.77
CA SER A 63 12.21 6.01 -0.97
C SER A 63 11.63 4.62 -0.71
N VAL A 64 10.35 4.38 -1.07
CA VAL A 64 9.67 3.10 -0.83
C VAL A 64 9.71 2.22 -2.07
N ARG A 65 9.99 0.93 -1.89
CA ARG A 65 9.90 -0.10 -2.94
C ARG A 65 8.77 -1.07 -2.61
N GLY A 66 7.63 -0.94 -3.30
CA GLY A 66 6.50 -1.86 -3.14
C GLY A 66 6.77 -3.23 -3.79
N GLN A 67 6.72 -4.31 -3.01
CA GLN A 67 7.06 -5.68 -3.47
C GLN A 67 5.94 -6.72 -3.37
N SER A 68 4.75 -6.37 -2.85
CA SER A 68 3.68 -7.34 -2.63
C SER A 68 2.34 -6.71 -2.93
N TYR A 69 1.75 -7.11 -4.05
CA TYR A 69 0.40 -6.78 -4.45
C TYR A 69 -0.19 -8.11 -4.87
N ASP A 70 -1.27 -8.52 -4.20
CA ASP A 70 -1.87 -9.84 -4.40
C ASP A 70 -2.34 -10.03 -5.86
N GLY A 71 -2.84 -11.22 -6.19
CA GLY A 71 -3.32 -11.49 -7.54
C GLY A 71 -4.59 -10.73 -7.93
N ALA A 72 -5.19 -9.92 -7.03
CA ALA A 72 -6.41 -9.19 -7.32
C ALA A 72 -6.15 -8.11 -8.39
N SER A 73 -7.19 -7.80 -9.17
CA SER A 73 -7.09 -6.80 -10.24
C SER A 73 -6.87 -5.39 -9.71
N SER A 74 -7.42 -5.08 -8.53
CA SER A 74 -7.16 -3.87 -7.75
C SER A 74 -5.67 -3.65 -7.50
N MET A 75 -4.92 -4.73 -7.31
CA MET A 75 -3.53 -4.71 -6.85
C MET A 75 -2.53 -4.89 -8.01
N SER A 76 -2.73 -5.93 -8.83
CA SER A 76 -1.76 -6.38 -9.85
C SER A 76 -2.03 -5.89 -11.28
N SER A 77 -3.18 -5.28 -11.56
CA SER A 77 -3.54 -4.87 -12.93
C SER A 77 -2.52 -3.91 -13.54
N ALA A 78 -2.00 -4.25 -14.71
CA ALA A 78 -1.10 -3.38 -15.47
C ALA A 78 -1.76 -2.09 -16.00
N ARG A 79 -3.09 -2.01 -15.97
CA ARG A 79 -3.85 -0.83 -16.45
C ARG A 79 -4.31 0.07 -15.33
N ALA A 80 -4.75 -0.49 -14.20
CA ALA A 80 -5.41 0.25 -13.13
C ALA A 80 -5.09 -0.28 -11.72
N GLY A 81 -4.07 -1.14 -11.60
CA GLY A 81 -3.67 -1.74 -10.34
C GLY A 81 -2.83 -0.79 -9.49
N THR A 82 -2.87 -0.98 -8.17
CA THR A 82 -2.11 -0.24 -7.17
C THR A 82 -0.63 -0.10 -7.54
N GLN A 83 0.01 -1.18 -7.98
CA GLN A 83 1.43 -1.17 -8.36
C GLN A 83 1.72 -0.15 -9.47
N ARG A 84 0.84 -0.06 -10.48
CA ARG A 84 0.99 0.91 -11.56
C ARG A 84 0.85 2.33 -11.03
N CYS A 85 -0.20 2.57 -10.26
CA CYS A 85 -0.50 3.90 -9.73
C CYS A 85 0.62 4.42 -8.82
N ILE A 86 1.19 3.57 -7.96
CA ILE A 86 2.35 3.94 -7.13
C ILE A 86 3.57 4.22 -7.99
N ARG A 87 3.86 3.38 -9.00
CA ARG A 87 4.99 3.63 -9.91
C ARG A 87 4.88 4.98 -10.62
N GLU A 88 3.69 5.41 -11.02
CA GLU A 88 3.47 6.73 -11.62
C GLU A 88 3.67 7.90 -10.64
N LYS A 89 3.67 7.65 -9.32
CA LYS A 89 3.88 8.65 -8.26
C LYS A 89 5.29 8.66 -7.67
N SER A 90 6.03 7.56 -7.81
CA SER A 90 7.42 7.43 -7.36
C SER A 90 8.44 7.97 -8.37
N PHE A 91 8.02 8.48 -9.53
CA PHE A 91 8.86 9.04 -10.60
C PHE A 91 8.34 10.38 -11.10
#